data_AF-A0A356B0W6-F1
#
_entry.id   AF-A0A356B0W6-F1
#
_cell.length_a   1.000
_cell.length_b   1.000
_cell.length_c   1.000
_cell.angle_alpha   90.00
_cell.angle_beta   90.00
_cell.angle_gamma   90.00
#
_symmetry.space_group_name_H-M   'P 1'
#
loop_
_entity.id
_entity.type
_entity.pdbx_description
1 polymer ?
#
loop_
_entity_poly.entity_id
_entity_poly.type
_entity_poly.pdbx_seq_one_letter_code
_entity_poly.pdbx_strand_id
1 'polypeptide(L)'
;EEQPGQPGIPGPDELESELLELPDYLMDLQPEKSFPEKKAFDIDKYREVMERQFENFKPFDNNREDYEWWKVENPVALHEQLLGFGVKIRNFFNASVMMSFFKYGILLSGIYQDPDGNSLLVFGFPSAFQSEHKPFDDCSVWVRNRSNQGNPEGYWLIYYDPNTKELLLW
;
A
#
# COMPACT_ATOMS: atom_id res chain seq x y z
N GLU A 1 36.06 -0.29 15.21
CA GLU A 1 35.13 -0.74 14.16
C GLU A 1 33.77 -0.91 14.80
N GLU A 2 32.88 0.05 14.61
CA GLU A 2 31.46 -0.11 14.94
C GLU A 2 30.71 0.00 13.61
N GLN A 3 30.18 -1.13 13.15
CA GLN A 3 29.22 -1.15 12.04
C GLN A 3 27.85 -0.77 12.61
N PRO A 4 27.08 0.13 11.99
CA PRO A 4 25.77 0.51 12.49
C PRO A 4 24.81 -0.67 12.32
N GLY A 5 24.09 -0.99 13.40
CA GLY A 5 23.14 -2.09 13.46
C GLY A 5 22.06 -1.96 12.40
N GLN A 6 21.91 -3.02 11.59
CA GLN A 6 20.69 -3.20 10.80
C GLN A 6 19.51 -3.38 11.76
N PRO A 7 18.33 -2.78 11.49
CA PRO A 7 17.14 -3.09 12.25
C PRO A 7 16.84 -4.59 12.11
N GLY A 8 16.79 -5.29 13.25
CA GLY A 8 16.45 -6.71 13.29
C GLY A 8 15.03 -6.92 12.79
N ILE A 9 14.82 -7.92 11.95
CA ILE A 9 13.48 -8.34 11.52
C ILE A 9 12.76 -8.87 12.77
N PRO A 10 11.58 -8.33 13.15
CA PRO A 10 10.85 -8.78 14.33
C PRO A 10 10.49 -10.26 14.24
N GLY A 11 10.54 -10.94 15.38
CA GLY A 11 10.21 -12.37 15.48
C GLY A 11 8.71 -12.63 15.23
N PRO A 12 8.31 -13.86 14.87
CA PRO A 12 6.90 -14.20 14.64
C PRO A 12 5.99 -13.89 15.84
N ASP A 13 6.48 -14.07 17.07
CA ASP A 13 5.71 -13.78 18.29
C ASP A 13 5.54 -12.28 18.55
N GLU A 14 6.55 -11.47 18.18
CA GLU A 14 6.46 -10.00 18.27
C GLU A 14 5.47 -9.46 17.24
N LEU A 15 5.49 -10.02 16.02
CA LEU A 15 4.54 -9.69 14.96
C LEU A 15 3.08 -10.01 15.36
N GLU A 16 2.83 -11.15 16.00
CA GLU A 16 1.48 -11.48 16.51
C GLU A 16 1.01 -10.48 17.57
N SER A 17 1.91 -10.02 18.45
CA SER A 17 1.57 -9.02 19.46
C SER A 17 1.22 -7.65 18.86
N GLU A 18 1.96 -7.18 17.86
CA GLU A 18 1.67 -5.92 17.16
C GLU A 18 0.38 -6.01 16.32
N LEU A 19 0.09 -7.18 15.73
CA LEU A 19 -1.19 -7.43 15.04
C LEU A 19 -2.40 -7.34 15.99
N LEU A 20 -2.24 -7.80 17.24
CA LEU A 20 -3.27 -7.74 18.28
C LEU A 20 -3.53 -6.32 18.80
N GLU A 21 -2.58 -5.39 18.63
CA GLU A 21 -2.72 -3.99 19.03
C GLU A 21 -3.35 -3.09 17.95
N LEU A 22 -3.60 -3.62 16.74
CA LEU A 22 -4.22 -2.85 15.67
C LEU A 22 -5.69 -2.53 15.99
N PRO A 23 -6.14 -1.28 15.77
CA PRO A 23 -7.54 -0.90 15.95
C PRO A 23 -8.54 -1.85 15.25
N ASP A 24 -9.63 -2.21 15.93
CA ASP A 24 -10.66 -3.15 15.44
C ASP A 24 -11.20 -2.84 14.03
N TYR A 25 -11.21 -1.56 13.63
CA TYR A 25 -11.69 -1.13 12.32
C TYR A 25 -10.71 -1.44 11.18
N LEU A 26 -9.42 -1.65 11.47
CA LEU A 26 -8.42 -2.11 10.51
C LEU A 26 -8.57 -3.62 10.24
N MET A 27 -9.11 -4.35 11.21
CA MET A 27 -9.39 -5.78 11.13
C MET A 27 -10.75 -6.10 10.49
N ASP A 28 -11.43 -5.10 9.93
CA ASP A 28 -12.79 -5.21 9.39
C ASP A 28 -13.82 -5.76 10.42
N LEU A 29 -13.54 -5.67 11.73
CA LEU A 29 -14.38 -6.23 12.81
C LEU A 29 -15.64 -5.41 13.09
N GLN A 30 -15.74 -4.18 12.55
CA GLN A 30 -16.95 -3.35 12.60
C GLN A 30 -17.36 -2.86 11.21
N PRO A 31 -18.32 -3.53 10.53
CA PRO A 31 -18.64 -3.25 9.14
C PRO A 31 -19.51 -1.99 8.92
N GLU A 32 -19.94 -1.27 9.95
CA GLU A 32 -21.09 -0.35 9.85
C GLU A 32 -20.80 1.12 10.20
N LYS A 33 -19.78 1.74 9.57
CA LYS A 33 -19.85 3.20 9.34
C LYS A 33 -20.49 3.43 7.98
N SER A 34 -21.62 4.14 7.96
CA SER A 34 -22.21 4.59 6.71
C SER A 34 -21.26 5.60 6.07
N PHE A 35 -20.74 5.25 4.89
CA PHE A 35 -19.89 6.14 4.11
C PHE A 35 -20.75 7.04 3.23
N PRO A 36 -20.32 8.29 2.95
CA PRO A 36 -21.06 9.19 2.10
C PRO A 36 -21.33 8.56 0.71
N GLU A 37 -22.56 8.74 0.22
CA GLU A 37 -23.03 8.21 -1.07
C GLU A 37 -22.21 8.71 -2.26
N LYS A 38 -22.27 7.94 -3.36
CA LYS A 38 -21.67 8.14 -4.70
C LYS A 38 -21.40 9.60 -5.07
N LYS A 39 -20.26 10.14 -4.62
CA LYS A 39 -19.55 11.16 -5.38
C LYS A 39 -18.52 10.47 -6.25
N ALA A 40 -18.34 10.98 -7.47
CA ALA A 40 -17.20 10.60 -8.29
C ALA A 40 -15.93 10.83 -7.49
N PHE A 41 -14.98 9.90 -7.59
CA PHE A 41 -13.71 10.02 -6.88
C PHE A 41 -12.93 11.21 -7.46
N ASP A 42 -12.56 12.14 -6.59
CA ASP A 42 -11.81 13.34 -6.95
C ASP A 42 -10.30 13.05 -6.81
N ILE A 43 -9.69 12.67 -7.93
CA ILE A 43 -8.28 12.27 -7.98
C ILE A 43 -7.32 13.41 -7.62
N ASP A 44 -7.64 14.64 -8.04
CA ASP A 44 -6.79 15.81 -7.78
C ASP A 44 -6.79 16.15 -6.30
N LYS A 45 -7.97 16.11 -5.67
CA LYS A 45 -8.08 16.28 -4.22
C LYS A 45 -7.38 15.15 -3.45
N TYR A 46 -7.49 13.91 -3.93
CA TYR A 46 -6.75 12.79 -3.33
C TYR A 46 -5.24 13.00 -3.40
N ARG A 47 -4.72 13.38 -4.58
CA ARG A 47 -3.31 13.70 -4.79
C ARG A 47 -2.83 14.78 -3.81
N GLU A 48 -3.55 15.90 -3.70
CA GLU A 48 -3.18 16.98 -2.77
C GLU A 48 -3.09 16.52 -1.31
N VAL A 49 -3.99 15.65 -0.88
CA VAL A 49 -3.97 15.11 0.49
C VAL A 49 -2.77 14.18 0.67
N MET A 50 -2.50 13.31 -0.30
CA MET A 50 -1.37 12.38 -0.27
C MET A 50 -0.04 13.12 -0.23
N GLU A 51 0.15 14.16 -1.05
CA GLU A 51 1.35 15.00 -1.07
C GLU A 51 1.61 15.75 0.24
N ARG A 52 0.55 16.11 0.97
CA ARG A 52 0.68 16.79 2.28
C ARG A 52 1.02 15.82 3.41
N GLN A 53 0.62 14.56 3.27
CA GLN A 53 0.70 13.59 4.35
C GLN A 53 1.85 12.60 4.22
N PHE A 54 2.28 12.30 2.99
CA PHE A 54 3.27 11.27 2.70
C PHE A 54 4.39 11.82 1.80
N GLU A 55 5.59 11.26 1.96
CA GLU A 55 6.76 11.68 1.18
C GLU A 55 6.67 11.13 -0.25
N ASN A 56 6.90 11.99 -1.25
CA ASN A 56 7.04 11.53 -2.63
C ASN A 56 8.23 10.57 -2.75
N PHE A 57 8.02 9.44 -3.44
CA PHE A 57 9.01 8.38 -3.52
C PHE A 57 9.19 7.91 -4.96
N LYS A 58 10.37 7.39 -5.31
CA LYS A 58 10.63 6.76 -6.60
C LYS A 58 11.05 5.31 -6.36
N PRO A 59 10.08 4.38 -6.23
CA PRO A 59 10.36 2.99 -5.86
C PRO A 59 11.04 2.17 -6.96
N PHE A 60 10.97 2.62 -8.21
CA PHE A 60 11.45 1.88 -9.37
C PHE A 60 12.39 2.75 -10.21
N ASP A 61 13.40 2.13 -10.82
CA ASP A 61 14.37 2.80 -11.70
C ASP A 61 13.79 3.20 -13.07
N ASN A 62 12.56 2.77 -13.38
CA ASN A 62 11.86 3.27 -14.56
C ASN A 62 11.21 4.61 -14.20
N ASN A 63 11.73 5.71 -14.76
CA ASN A 63 11.14 7.04 -14.57
C ASN A 63 9.86 7.18 -15.41
N ARG A 64 8.86 6.34 -15.10
CA ARG A 64 7.53 6.32 -15.70
C ARG A 64 6.75 7.51 -15.19
N GLU A 65 6.41 8.43 -16.09
CA GLU A 65 5.70 9.68 -15.78
C GLU A 65 4.20 9.47 -15.52
N ASP A 66 3.67 8.31 -15.89
CA ASP A 66 2.28 7.92 -15.67
C ASP A 66 2.04 7.29 -14.28
N TYR A 67 3.07 7.28 -13.43
CA TYR A 67 2.92 6.95 -12.01
C TYR A 67 3.38 8.08 -11.11
N GLU A 68 2.61 8.26 -10.05
CA GLU A 68 2.97 9.07 -8.89
C GLU A 68 3.01 8.13 -7.67
N TRP A 69 4.06 8.22 -6.86
CA TRP A 69 4.25 7.34 -5.72
C TRP A 69 4.55 8.13 -4.45
N TRP A 70 4.03 7.62 -3.34
CA TRP A 70 4.31 8.09 -2.00
C TRP A 70 4.72 6.93 -1.10
N LYS A 71 5.70 7.20 -0.24
CA LYS A 71 6.15 6.29 0.80
C LYS A 71 5.21 6.41 2.01
N VAL A 72 4.65 5.29 2.43
CA VAL A 72 3.70 5.21 3.55
C VAL A 72 4.37 4.50 4.71
N GLU A 73 4.75 5.26 5.73
CA GLU A 73 5.33 4.73 6.99
C GLU A 73 4.27 4.54 8.08
N ASN A 74 3.07 5.08 7.89
CA ASN A 74 1.94 4.92 8.79
C ASN A 74 0.72 4.40 8.01
N PRO A 75 0.50 3.08 7.96
CA PRO A 75 -0.59 2.48 7.21
C PRO A 75 -1.98 2.84 7.76
N VAL A 76 -2.09 3.09 9.06
CA VAL A 76 -3.34 3.55 9.70
C VAL A 76 -3.75 4.89 9.12
N ALA A 77 -2.80 5.82 9.02
CA ALA A 77 -3.04 7.14 8.47
C ALA A 77 -3.44 7.07 6.97
N LEU A 78 -2.87 6.14 6.20
CA LEU A 78 -3.29 5.87 4.82
C LEU A 78 -4.75 5.40 4.78
N HIS A 79 -5.10 4.42 5.60
CA HIS A 79 -6.45 3.88 5.64
C HIS A 79 -7.50 4.93 6.00
N GLU A 80 -7.22 5.80 6.97
CA GLU A 80 -8.09 6.91 7.32
C GLU A 80 -8.35 7.84 6.12
N GLN A 81 -7.31 8.15 5.33
CA GLN A 81 -7.50 8.92 4.09
C GLN A 81 -8.35 8.14 3.08
N LEU A 82 -8.04 6.86 2.81
CA LEU A 82 -8.82 6.04 1.88
C LEU A 82 -10.31 6.03 2.26
N LEU A 83 -10.62 5.80 3.54
CA LEU A 83 -11.98 5.86 4.06
C LEU A 83 -12.62 7.23 3.88
N GLY A 84 -11.88 8.32 4.11
CA GLY A 84 -12.31 9.70 3.88
C GLY A 84 -12.69 9.99 2.43
N PHE A 85 -12.05 9.29 1.48
CA PHE A 85 -12.39 9.35 0.04
C PHE A 85 -13.39 8.25 -0.40
N GLY A 86 -13.95 7.49 0.53
CA GLY A 86 -14.93 6.44 0.23
C GLY A 86 -14.34 5.20 -0.46
N VAL A 87 -13.02 5.04 -0.37
CA VAL A 87 -12.25 3.87 -0.81
C VAL A 87 -12.22 2.86 0.32
N LYS A 88 -12.80 1.69 0.08
CA LYS A 88 -12.77 0.57 1.03
C LYS A 88 -12.25 -0.66 0.29
N ILE A 89 -11.01 -1.03 0.61
CA ILE A 89 -10.40 -2.26 0.10
C ILE A 89 -10.60 -3.32 1.17
N ARG A 90 -11.36 -4.36 0.83
CA ARG A 90 -11.62 -5.47 1.76
C ARG A 90 -10.30 -6.15 2.14
N ASN A 91 -10.11 -6.42 3.42
CA ASN A 91 -8.89 -7.06 3.93
C ASN A 91 -7.60 -6.31 3.53
N PHE A 92 -7.65 -4.97 3.48
CA PHE A 92 -6.47 -4.17 3.14
C PHE A 92 -5.29 -4.49 4.06
N PHE A 93 -5.55 -4.71 5.35
CA PHE A 93 -4.58 -5.13 6.37
C PHE A 93 -4.60 -6.63 6.63
N ASN A 94 -4.62 -7.43 5.58
CA ASN A 94 -4.42 -8.86 5.76
C ASN A 94 -3.01 -9.18 6.30
N ALA A 95 -2.82 -10.38 6.83
CA ALA A 95 -1.56 -10.81 7.43
C ALA A 95 -0.34 -10.63 6.50
N SER A 96 -0.50 -10.83 5.19
CA SER A 96 0.63 -10.68 4.25
C SER A 96 1.05 -9.21 4.11
N VAL A 97 0.08 -8.29 4.03
CA VAL A 97 0.33 -6.85 4.00
C VAL A 97 1.00 -6.39 5.29
N MET A 98 0.49 -6.84 6.43
CA MET A 98 1.06 -6.47 7.73
C MET A 98 2.48 -7.02 7.92
N MET A 99 2.73 -8.29 7.58
CA MET A 99 4.08 -8.87 7.63
C MET A 99 5.06 -8.13 6.72
N SER A 100 4.62 -7.74 5.52
CA SER A 100 5.41 -6.91 4.61
C SER A 100 5.74 -5.56 5.26
N PHE A 101 4.74 -4.86 5.80
CA PHE A 101 4.94 -3.58 6.46
C PHE A 101 5.88 -3.69 7.67
N PHE A 102 5.70 -4.67 8.57
CA PHE A 102 6.57 -4.82 9.74
C PHE A 102 8.01 -5.17 9.37
N LYS A 103 8.22 -5.94 8.30
CA LYS A 103 9.56 -6.32 7.81
C LYS A 103 10.31 -5.13 7.20
N TYR A 104 9.63 -4.27 6.46
CA TYR A 104 10.27 -3.19 5.68
C TYR A 104 10.03 -1.78 6.21
N GLY A 105 9.11 -1.62 7.16
CA GLY A 105 8.69 -0.33 7.75
C GLY A 105 7.91 0.58 6.80
N ILE A 106 7.64 0.15 5.57
CA ILE A 106 7.07 0.99 4.52
C ILE A 106 6.06 0.23 3.67
N LEU A 107 5.04 0.93 3.20
CA LEU A 107 4.19 0.56 2.07
C LEU A 107 4.32 1.61 0.96
N LEU A 108 3.87 1.29 -0.23
CA LEU A 108 3.69 2.26 -1.31
C LEU A 108 2.21 2.54 -1.51
N SER A 109 1.89 3.82 -1.68
CA SER A 109 0.62 4.26 -2.25
C SER A 109 0.94 5.09 -3.49
N GLY A 110 0.09 5.03 -4.51
CA GLY A 110 0.35 5.70 -5.76
C GLY A 110 -0.91 5.92 -6.58
N ILE A 111 -0.75 6.73 -7.63
CA ILE A 111 -1.73 6.94 -8.68
C ILE A 111 -1.09 6.44 -9.98
N TYR A 112 -1.85 5.67 -10.74
CA TYR A 112 -1.52 5.32 -12.12
C TYR A 112 -2.51 6.00 -13.05
N GLN A 113 -2.00 6.69 -14.06
CA GLN A 113 -2.82 7.24 -15.14
C GLN A 113 -2.71 6.35 -16.36
N ASP A 114 -3.85 5.83 -16.83
CA ASP A 114 -3.88 5.10 -18.08
C ASP A 114 -3.80 6.06 -19.30
N PRO A 115 -3.47 5.55 -20.50
CA PRO A 115 -3.44 6.37 -21.71
C PRO A 115 -4.79 6.96 -22.12
N ASP A 116 -5.89 6.38 -21.65
CA ASP A 116 -7.26 6.82 -21.92
C ASP A 116 -7.72 7.94 -20.96
N GLY A 117 -6.87 8.31 -19.99
CA GLY A 117 -7.08 9.38 -19.01
C GLY A 117 -7.76 8.92 -17.72
N ASN A 118 -8.00 7.63 -17.51
CA ASN A 118 -8.52 7.12 -16.24
C ASN A 118 -7.40 7.02 -15.22
N SER A 119 -7.73 7.29 -13.95
CA SER A 119 -6.79 7.19 -12.84
C SER A 119 -7.15 6.03 -11.93
N LEU A 120 -6.17 5.17 -11.65
CA LEU A 120 -6.27 4.07 -10.71
C LEU A 120 -5.44 4.38 -9.47
N LEU A 121 -5.91 3.90 -8.32
CA LEU A 121 -5.08 3.85 -7.13
C LEU A 121 -4.22 2.59 -7.18
N VAL A 122 -2.96 2.72 -6.80
CA VAL A 122 -2.00 1.62 -6.81
C VAL A 122 -1.36 1.50 -5.45
N PHE A 123 -1.30 0.29 -4.90
CA PHE A 123 -0.65 0.04 -3.63
C PHE A 123 0.45 -0.99 -3.83
N GLY A 124 1.58 -0.77 -3.18
CA GLY A 124 2.76 -1.64 -3.28
C GLY A 124 3.18 -2.17 -1.92
N PHE A 125 3.35 -3.49 -1.86
CA PHE A 125 3.76 -4.20 -0.66
C PHE A 125 5.16 -4.77 -0.89
N PRO A 126 6.19 -4.24 -0.21
CA PRO A 126 7.55 -4.70 -0.40
C PRO A 126 7.74 -6.17 -0.03
N SER A 127 8.58 -6.88 -0.79
CA SER A 127 8.89 -8.27 -0.53
C SER A 127 10.27 -8.64 -1.09
N ALA A 128 10.86 -9.70 -0.53
CA ALA A 128 12.20 -10.13 -0.91
C ALA A 128 12.18 -10.96 -2.20
N PHE A 129 11.09 -11.68 -2.49
CA PHE A 129 11.02 -12.57 -3.64
C PHE A 129 9.58 -12.71 -4.14
N GLN A 130 9.43 -12.94 -5.45
CA GLN A 130 8.13 -13.30 -6.06
C GLN A 130 7.51 -14.57 -5.46
N SER A 131 8.30 -15.42 -4.81
CA SER A 131 7.83 -16.64 -4.15
C SER A 131 7.24 -16.41 -2.75
N GLU A 132 7.41 -15.22 -2.16
CA GLU A 132 6.73 -14.88 -0.91
C GLU A 132 5.21 -14.74 -1.15
N HIS A 133 4.41 -14.90 -0.07
CA HIS A 133 2.95 -14.97 -0.17
C HIS A 133 2.35 -13.69 -0.78
N LYS A 134 1.59 -13.84 -1.87
CA LYS A 134 0.92 -12.73 -2.56
C LYS A 134 -0.22 -12.15 -1.69
N PRO A 135 -0.30 -10.83 -1.50
CA PRO A 135 -1.23 -10.25 -0.52
C PRO A 135 -2.71 -10.27 -0.96
N PHE A 136 -3.01 -10.25 -2.26
CA PHE A 136 -4.39 -10.23 -2.79
C PHE A 136 -4.61 -11.21 -3.94
N ASP A 137 -4.04 -12.41 -3.82
CA ASP A 137 -4.17 -13.47 -4.82
C ASP A 137 -4.06 -12.99 -6.28
N ASP A 138 -5.12 -13.10 -7.07
CA ASP A 138 -5.13 -12.82 -8.51
C ASP A 138 -5.22 -11.33 -8.84
N CYS A 139 -5.32 -10.47 -7.82
CA CYS A 139 -5.21 -9.01 -7.97
C CYS A 139 -3.77 -8.51 -7.79
N SER A 140 -2.82 -9.38 -7.43
CA SER A 140 -1.44 -9.01 -7.11
C SER A 140 -0.49 -9.29 -8.26
N VAL A 141 0.24 -8.28 -8.71
CA VAL A 141 1.30 -8.41 -9.71
C VAL A 141 2.67 -8.13 -9.08
N TRP A 142 3.64 -9.00 -9.34
CA TRP A 142 5.01 -8.80 -8.84
C TRP A 142 5.79 -7.87 -9.75
N VAL A 143 6.39 -6.82 -9.18
CA VAL A 143 7.28 -5.91 -9.89
C VAL A 143 8.64 -5.87 -9.20
N ARG A 144 9.68 -6.25 -9.93
CA ARG A 144 11.05 -6.22 -9.43
C ARG A 144 11.55 -4.78 -9.27
N ASN A 145 12.10 -4.48 -8.11
CA ASN A 145 12.89 -3.29 -7.84
C ASN A 145 14.31 -3.52 -8.37
N ARG A 146 14.75 -2.70 -9.32
CA ARG A 146 16.11 -2.79 -9.88
C ARG A 146 17.12 -1.92 -9.13
N SER A 147 16.66 -1.14 -8.15
CA SER A 147 17.54 -0.26 -7.38
C SER A 147 18.44 -1.08 -6.46
N ASN A 148 19.75 -0.90 -6.59
CA ASN A 148 20.77 -1.73 -5.95
C ASN A 148 21.13 -1.31 -4.50
N GLN A 149 20.25 -0.56 -3.82
CA GLN A 149 20.55 0.11 -2.55
C GLN A 149 19.68 -0.43 -1.40
N GLY A 150 19.96 -1.64 -0.91
CA GLY A 150 19.42 -2.15 0.37
C GLY A 150 17.90 -2.24 0.50
N ASN A 151 17.16 -2.00 -0.58
CA ASN A 151 15.71 -2.03 -0.67
C ASN A 151 15.20 -3.46 -0.94
N PRO A 152 13.92 -3.76 -0.65
CA PRO A 152 13.27 -5.01 -1.06
C PRO A 152 13.51 -5.30 -2.56
N GLU A 153 13.73 -6.57 -2.93
CA GLU A 153 13.99 -6.95 -4.33
C GLU A 153 12.80 -6.63 -5.25
N GLY A 154 11.60 -6.45 -4.69
CA GLY A 154 10.43 -6.04 -5.44
C GLY A 154 9.25 -5.69 -4.57
N TYR A 155 8.14 -5.41 -5.24
CA TYR A 155 6.87 -5.05 -4.66
C TYR A 155 5.76 -5.88 -5.30
N TRP A 156 4.86 -6.39 -4.47
CA TRP A 156 3.54 -6.81 -4.94
C TRP A 156 2.69 -5.57 -5.13
N LEU A 157 2.23 -5.32 -6.35
CA LEU A 157 1.33 -4.22 -6.66
C LEU A 157 -0.11 -4.73 -6.79
N ILE A 158 -1.04 -3.93 -6.28
CA ILE A 158 -2.47 -4.08 -6.56
C ILE A 158 -3.00 -2.78 -7.15
N TYR A 159 -4.02 -2.90 -8.00
CA TYR A 159 -4.68 -1.78 -8.65
C TYR A 159 -6.13 -1.72 -8.19
N TYR A 160 -6.59 -0.55 -7.81
CA TYR A 160 -7.95 -0.29 -7.38
C TYR A 160 -8.55 0.83 -8.21
N ASP A 161 -9.70 0.56 -8.82
CA ASP A 161 -10.47 1.58 -9.50
C ASP A 161 -11.44 2.23 -8.50
N PRO A 162 -11.23 3.51 -8.15
CA PRO A 162 -12.08 4.16 -7.16
C PRO A 162 -13.48 4.53 -7.69
N ASN A 163 -13.71 4.48 -9.00
CA ASN A 163 -15.01 4.73 -9.60
C ASN A 163 -15.91 3.49 -9.55
N THR A 164 -15.36 2.32 -9.88
CA THR A 164 -16.07 1.02 -9.79
C THR A 164 -16.01 0.42 -8.40
N LYS A 165 -15.05 0.85 -7.57
CA LYS A 165 -14.75 0.35 -6.22
C LYS A 165 -14.23 -1.09 -6.20
N GLU A 166 -13.57 -1.51 -7.27
CA GLU A 166 -13.07 -2.87 -7.45
C GLU A 166 -11.55 -2.92 -7.55
N LEU A 167 -10.98 -4.05 -7.10
CA LEU A 167 -9.60 -4.39 -7.41
C LEU A 167 -9.55 -4.98 -8.83
N LEU A 168 -8.53 -4.59 -9.60
CA LEU A 168 -8.31 -5.17 -10.92
C LEU A 168 -7.61 -6.52 -10.79
N LEU A 169 -8.08 -7.48 -11.58
CA LEU A 169 -7.45 -8.79 -11.77
C LEU A 169 -6.27 -8.65 -12.73
N TRP A 170 -5.21 -9.44 -12.49
CA TRP A 170 -3.96 -9.44 -13.26
C TRP A 170 -3.62 -10.81 -13.84
#